data_AF-A0A2E2WT03-F1
#
_entry.id   AF-A0A2E2WT03-F1
#
_cell.length_a   1.000
_cell.length_b   1.000
_cell.length_c   1.000
_cell.angle_alpha   90.00
_cell.angle_beta   90.00
_cell.angle_gamma   90.00
#
_symmetry.space_group_name_H-M   'P 1'
#
loop_
_entity.id
_entity.type
_entity.pdbx_description
1 polymer ?
#
loop_
_entity_poly.entity_id
_entity_poly.type
_entity_poly.pdbx_seq_one_letter_code
_entity_poly.pdbx_strand_id
1 'polypeptide(L)'
;MSICQSYAVDIVEEFKEANTLILSGDFPEAKIILVKLLKNNPENIQISNNIAYIEAKLGNIDEAIKILKKSITSNKDIDLVYKNLTSLYAFQANTIYEEALSIKESKNDINLKLVENLIIKNKETSVINEIDNIKKKSYKSKINPEDVKKFINEWAGSWQSKNFKQYFLCYAKNYHSLKFKSNSAWKNDRKNKIQNKNNIEIKISNIKIINYDDKDILVQFTQSYNSDSFSDVVNKHSTITLVEENFKITGEYTLK
;
A
#
# COMPACT_ATOMS: atom_id res chain seq x y z
N MET A 1 -9.05 29.16 29.29
CA MET A 1 -7.67 28.62 29.30
C MET A 1 -7.77 27.11 29.54
N SER A 2 -7.12 26.28 28.70
CA SER A 2 -6.82 24.85 28.94
C SER A 2 -7.84 23.71 28.66
N ILE A 3 -8.69 23.78 27.62
CA ILE A 3 -9.48 22.59 27.19
C ILE A 3 -8.68 21.68 26.23
N CYS A 4 -7.67 22.22 25.53
CA CYS A 4 -6.94 21.48 24.49
C CYS A 4 -5.90 20.49 25.07
N GLN A 5 -5.37 20.76 26.26
CA GLN A 5 -4.25 20.01 26.83
C GLN A 5 -4.70 18.73 27.55
N SER A 6 -5.89 18.71 28.16
CA SER A 6 -6.46 17.49 28.76
C SER A 6 -6.87 16.48 27.68
N TYR A 7 -7.58 16.94 26.65
CA TYR A 7 -8.05 16.11 25.55
C TYR A 7 -6.91 15.42 24.78
N ALA A 8 -5.78 16.11 24.59
CA ALA A 8 -4.60 15.52 23.94
C ALA A 8 -3.92 14.45 24.79
N VAL A 9 -3.89 14.61 26.12
CA VAL A 9 -3.35 13.60 27.05
C VAL A 9 -4.24 12.37 27.08
N ASP A 10 -5.56 12.56 27.11
CA ASP A 10 -6.54 11.47 27.13
C ASP A 10 -6.46 10.59 25.88
N ILE A 11 -6.26 11.17 24.69
CA ILE A 11 -6.10 10.42 23.44
C ILE A 11 -4.84 9.54 23.44
N VAL A 12 -3.72 10.06 23.95
CA VAL A 12 -2.46 9.30 23.99
C VAL A 12 -2.58 8.12 24.94
N GLU A 13 -3.28 8.28 26.06
CA GLU A 13 -3.46 7.22 27.05
C GLU A 13 -4.44 6.14 26.56
N GLU A 14 -5.59 6.53 25.99
CA GLU A 14 -6.54 5.58 25.37
C GLU A 14 -5.86 4.77 24.24
N PHE A 15 -4.94 5.37 23.48
CA PHE A 15 -4.21 4.64 22.45
C PHE A 15 -3.19 3.64 23.00
N LYS A 16 -2.49 3.99 24.09
CA LYS A 16 -1.58 3.05 24.76
C LYS A 16 -2.33 1.89 25.39
N GLU A 17 -3.50 2.15 25.96
CA GLU A 17 -4.41 1.12 26.47
C GLU A 17 -4.80 0.15 25.36
N ALA A 18 -5.25 0.68 24.21
CA ALA A 18 -5.54 -0.16 23.04
C ALA A 18 -4.33 -0.98 22.59
N ASN A 19 -3.12 -0.41 22.59
CA ASN A 19 -1.91 -1.15 22.25
C ASN A 19 -1.59 -2.27 23.25
N THR A 20 -1.83 -2.03 24.54
CA THR A 20 -1.65 -3.06 25.58
C THR A 20 -2.60 -4.24 25.35
N LEU A 21 -3.85 -3.94 25.00
CA LEU A 21 -4.85 -4.97 24.64
C LEU A 21 -4.47 -5.73 23.35
N ILE A 22 -3.91 -5.06 22.35
CA ILE A 22 -3.37 -5.73 21.14
C ILE A 22 -2.26 -6.71 21.52
N LEU A 23 -1.33 -6.29 22.39
CA LEU A 23 -0.21 -7.13 22.82
C LEU A 23 -0.65 -8.32 23.68
N SER A 24 -1.74 -8.19 24.44
CA SER A 24 -2.36 -9.29 25.18
C SER A 24 -3.26 -10.18 24.31
N GLY A 25 -3.46 -9.85 23.03
CA GLY A 25 -4.30 -10.60 22.09
C GLY A 25 -5.80 -10.30 22.17
N ASP A 26 -6.20 -9.31 22.97
CA ASP A 26 -7.60 -8.89 23.09
C ASP A 26 -7.97 -7.88 21.99
N PHE A 27 -8.05 -8.42 20.77
CA PHE A 27 -8.34 -7.63 19.56
C PHE A 27 -9.73 -6.97 19.56
N PRO A 28 -10.82 -7.60 20.04
CA PRO A 28 -12.13 -6.97 20.07
C PRO A 28 -12.17 -5.69 20.89
N GLU A 29 -11.64 -5.72 22.13
CA GLU A 29 -11.67 -4.56 23.02
C GLU A 29 -10.75 -3.45 22.52
N ALA A 30 -9.53 -3.81 22.07
CA ALA A 30 -8.61 -2.86 21.45
C ALA A 30 -9.23 -2.13 20.25
N LYS A 31 -9.99 -2.85 19.41
CA LYS A 31 -10.64 -2.30 18.22
C LYS A 31 -11.74 -1.30 18.60
N ILE A 32 -12.50 -1.54 19.67
CA ILE A 32 -13.53 -0.61 20.14
C ILE A 32 -12.90 0.74 20.49
N ILE A 33 -11.81 0.72 21.27
CA ILE A 33 -11.08 1.93 21.65
C ILE A 33 -10.52 2.66 20.42
N LEU A 34 -9.85 1.94 19.51
CA LEU A 34 -9.27 2.56 18.31
C LEU A 34 -10.32 3.12 17.35
N VAL A 35 -11.48 2.47 17.18
CA VAL A 35 -12.57 2.99 16.35
C VAL A 35 -13.17 4.27 16.95
N LYS A 36 -13.32 4.32 18.28
CA LYS A 36 -13.74 5.54 18.99
C LYS A 36 -12.72 6.66 18.75
N LEU A 37 -11.42 6.39 18.91
CA LEU A 37 -10.36 7.35 18.67
C LEU A 37 -10.31 7.84 17.21
N LEU A 38 -10.52 6.94 16.25
CA LEU A 38 -10.57 7.28 14.82
C LEU A 38 -11.79 8.15 14.48
N LYS A 39 -12.95 7.89 15.08
CA LYS A 39 -14.16 8.71 14.88
C LYS A 39 -13.92 10.17 15.27
N ASN A 40 -13.13 10.38 16.32
CA ASN A 40 -12.76 11.72 16.81
C ASN A 40 -11.54 12.30 16.08
N ASN A 41 -10.76 11.47 15.38
CA ASN A 41 -9.57 11.86 14.62
C ASN A 41 -9.54 11.18 13.23
N PRO A 42 -10.47 11.50 12.31
CA PRO A 42 -10.72 10.69 11.12
C PRO A 42 -9.55 10.56 10.13
N GLU A 43 -8.58 11.47 10.19
CA GLU A 43 -7.39 11.48 9.32
C GLU A 43 -6.14 10.92 10.00
N ASN A 44 -6.26 10.38 11.22
CA ASN A 44 -5.11 9.85 11.93
C ASN A 44 -4.70 8.48 11.37
N ILE A 45 -3.57 8.49 10.67
CA ILE A 45 -3.01 7.33 9.99
C ILE A 45 -2.48 6.28 10.98
N GLN A 46 -1.99 6.70 12.15
CA GLN A 46 -1.46 5.78 13.18
C GLN A 46 -2.55 4.94 13.81
N ILE A 47 -3.72 5.55 14.08
CA ILE A 47 -4.90 4.82 14.55
C ILE A 47 -5.40 3.86 13.47
N SER A 48 -5.49 4.34 12.22
CA SER A 48 -5.88 3.50 11.08
C SER A 48 -4.94 2.31 10.89
N ASN A 49 -3.63 2.49 11.13
CA ASN A 49 -2.64 1.42 11.07
C ASN A 49 -2.89 0.31 12.09
N ASN A 50 -3.17 0.67 13.34
CA ASN A 50 -3.38 -0.32 14.39
C ASN A 50 -4.71 -1.04 14.23
N ILE A 51 -5.75 -0.38 13.69
CA ILE A 51 -6.98 -1.07 13.28
C ILE A 51 -6.70 -2.05 12.13
N ALA A 52 -5.94 -1.64 11.11
CA ALA A 52 -5.57 -2.55 10.02
C ALA A 52 -4.71 -3.73 10.48
N TYR A 53 -3.83 -3.52 11.47
CA TYR A 53 -3.08 -4.60 12.12
C TYR A 53 -4.04 -5.63 12.75
N ILE A 54 -5.03 -5.15 13.51
CA ILE A 54 -6.05 -6.01 14.13
C ILE A 54 -6.83 -6.78 13.06
N GLU A 55 -7.35 -6.10 12.04
CA GLU A 55 -8.10 -6.74 10.95
C GLU A 55 -7.28 -7.85 10.28
N ALA A 56 -5.99 -7.60 10.04
CA ALA A 56 -5.11 -8.59 9.44
C ALA A 56 -4.85 -9.80 10.35
N LYS A 57 -4.67 -9.58 11.66
CA LYS A 57 -4.52 -10.68 12.65
C LYS A 57 -5.80 -11.50 12.82
N LEU A 58 -6.96 -10.89 12.58
CA LEU A 58 -8.26 -11.58 12.52
C LEU A 58 -8.53 -12.29 11.19
N GLY A 59 -7.63 -12.15 10.20
CA GLY A 59 -7.76 -12.75 8.86
C GLY A 59 -8.54 -11.90 7.85
N ASN A 60 -8.99 -10.70 8.22
CA ASN A 60 -9.73 -9.77 7.36
C ASN A 60 -8.76 -8.92 6.50
N ILE A 61 -7.96 -9.59 5.67
CA ILE A 61 -6.86 -8.96 4.91
C ILE A 61 -7.35 -7.84 3.99
N ASP A 62 -8.49 -8.05 3.30
CA ASP A 62 -9.06 -7.07 2.39
C ASP A 62 -9.49 -5.78 3.10
N GLU A 63 -10.05 -5.89 4.31
CA GLU A 63 -10.46 -4.72 5.08
C GLU A 63 -9.24 -3.98 5.66
N ALA A 64 -8.22 -4.71 6.11
CA ALA A 64 -6.94 -4.13 6.54
C ALA A 64 -6.31 -3.26 5.44
N ILE A 65 -6.24 -3.79 4.22
CA ILE A 65 -5.75 -3.07 3.05
C ILE A 65 -6.60 -1.83 2.78
N LYS A 66 -7.94 -1.97 2.81
CA LYS A 66 -8.86 -0.87 2.55
C LYS A 66 -8.69 0.28 3.54
N ILE A 67 -8.54 -0.03 4.83
CA ILE A 67 -8.31 0.95 5.89
C ILE A 67 -6.99 1.71 5.64
N LEU A 68 -5.89 0.99 5.39
CA LEU A 68 -4.59 1.62 5.13
C LEU A 68 -4.62 2.50 3.88
N LYS A 69 -5.20 2.02 2.77
CA LYS A 69 -5.34 2.81 1.54
C LYS A 69 -6.09 4.12 1.75
N LYS A 70 -7.17 4.11 2.54
CA LYS A 70 -7.95 5.33 2.85
C LYS A 70 -7.12 6.33 3.67
N SER A 71 -6.28 5.83 4.57
CA SER A 71 -5.52 6.67 5.50
C SER A 71 -4.33 7.41 4.87
N ILE A 72 -3.93 7.05 3.65
CA ILE A 72 -2.64 7.45 3.05
C ILE A 72 -2.63 8.85 2.41
N THR A 73 -3.78 9.50 2.25
CA THR A 73 -3.96 10.66 1.37
C THR A 73 -3.33 11.99 1.86
N SER A 74 -2.79 12.11 3.09
CA SER A 74 -2.50 13.47 3.63
C SER A 74 -1.28 13.70 4.55
N ASN A 75 -0.38 12.75 4.83
CA ASN A 75 0.78 13.04 5.72
C ASN A 75 2.12 12.52 5.20
N LYS A 76 3.24 13.08 5.68
CA LYS A 76 4.60 12.84 5.16
C LYS A 76 5.42 11.85 6.02
N ASP A 77 4.92 11.48 7.21
CA ASP A 77 5.61 10.62 8.19
C ASP A 77 5.01 9.20 8.17
N ILE A 78 5.50 8.42 7.21
CA ILE A 78 4.70 7.45 6.45
C ILE A 78 5.27 6.03 6.48
N ASP A 79 6.56 5.84 6.73
CA ASP A 79 7.26 4.60 6.38
C ASP A 79 6.69 3.31 7.02
N LEU A 80 6.17 3.37 8.24
CA LEU A 80 5.66 2.19 8.96
C LEU A 80 4.33 1.67 8.40
N VAL A 81 3.39 2.58 8.17
CA VAL A 81 2.05 2.25 7.66
C VAL A 81 2.15 1.62 6.27
N TYR A 82 3.11 2.10 5.48
CA TYR A 82 3.35 1.57 4.15
C TYR A 82 4.15 0.27 4.18
N LYS A 83 5.07 0.07 5.12
CA LYS A 83 5.67 -1.26 5.36
C LYS A 83 4.59 -2.29 5.67
N ASN A 84 3.62 -1.94 6.52
CA ASN A 84 2.49 -2.83 6.81
C ASN A 84 1.61 -3.06 5.58
N LEU A 85 1.31 -2.02 4.80
CA LEU A 85 0.55 -2.18 3.57
C LEU A 85 1.28 -3.07 2.54
N THR A 86 2.59 -2.89 2.36
CA THR A 86 3.43 -3.75 1.51
C THR A 86 3.41 -5.20 2.02
N SER A 87 3.57 -5.43 3.33
CA SER A 87 3.47 -6.76 3.93
C SER A 87 2.09 -7.39 3.70
N LEU A 88 1.00 -6.61 3.80
CA LEU A 88 -0.36 -7.10 3.54
C LEU A 88 -0.56 -7.47 2.07
N TYR A 89 -0.05 -6.66 1.14
CA TYR A 89 -0.10 -6.99 -0.28
C TYR A 89 0.73 -8.22 -0.61
N ALA A 90 1.93 -8.36 -0.04
CA ALA A 90 2.76 -9.54 -0.20
C ALA A 90 2.09 -10.80 0.37
N PHE A 91 1.50 -10.70 1.56
CA PHE A 91 0.74 -11.80 2.16
C PHE A 91 -0.44 -12.21 1.29
N GLN A 92 -1.26 -11.24 0.85
CA GLN A 92 -2.39 -11.50 -0.03
C GLN A 92 -1.96 -12.18 -1.33
N ALA A 93 -0.85 -11.74 -1.94
CA ALA A 93 -0.31 -12.38 -3.14
C ALA A 93 0.11 -13.84 -2.86
N ASN A 94 0.76 -14.11 -1.73
CA ASN A 94 1.18 -15.45 -1.35
C ASN A 94 0.00 -16.38 -1.06
N THR A 95 -1.03 -15.92 -0.35
CA THR A 95 -2.25 -16.73 -0.09
C THR A 95 -2.90 -17.19 -1.39
N ILE A 96 -3.00 -16.31 -2.38
CA ILE A 96 -3.57 -16.66 -3.70
C ILE A 96 -2.67 -17.65 -4.45
N TYR A 97 -1.34 -17.53 -4.29
CA TYR A 97 -0.41 -18.51 -4.86
C TYR A 97 -0.53 -19.89 -4.22
N GLU A 98 -0.64 -19.97 -2.89
CA GLU A 98 -0.84 -21.21 -2.14
C GLU A 98 -2.18 -21.87 -2.51
N GLU A 99 -3.27 -21.09 -2.57
CA GLU A 99 -4.59 -21.54 -3.02
C GLU A 99 -4.57 -22.07 -4.47
N ALA A 100 -3.93 -21.34 -5.38
CA ALA A 100 -3.84 -21.73 -6.78
C ALA A 100 -3.01 -23.00 -7.00
N LEU A 101 -2.05 -23.29 -6.12
CA LEU A 101 -1.17 -24.46 -6.20
C LEU A 101 -1.64 -25.62 -5.32
N SER A 102 -2.72 -25.45 -4.53
CA SER A 102 -3.18 -26.44 -3.54
C SER A 102 -2.09 -26.87 -2.53
N ILE A 103 -1.07 -26.02 -2.34
CA ILE A 103 0.01 -26.25 -1.39
C ILE A 103 -0.48 -25.70 -0.05
N LYS A 104 -0.89 -26.60 0.85
CA LYS A 104 -1.09 -26.26 2.27
C LYS A 104 0.26 -26.23 2.96
N GLU A 105 1.07 -25.21 2.70
CA GLU A 105 2.18 -24.92 3.60
C GLU A 105 1.68 -24.19 4.85
N SER A 106 2.43 -24.37 5.94
CA SER A 106 2.16 -23.80 7.26
C SER A 106 1.84 -22.32 7.17
N LYS A 107 0.79 -21.87 7.88
CA LYS A 107 0.39 -20.47 8.08
C LYS A 107 1.62 -19.55 8.08
N ASN A 108 1.88 -18.91 6.95
CA ASN A 108 2.94 -17.93 6.84
C ASN A 108 2.53 -16.72 7.67
N ASP A 109 3.19 -16.49 8.81
CA ASP A 109 2.84 -15.40 9.71
C ASP A 109 3.04 -14.04 9.01
N ILE A 110 1.98 -13.23 8.97
CA ILE A 110 2.05 -11.87 8.43
C ILE A 110 2.95 -11.02 9.34
N ASN A 111 4.10 -10.59 8.81
CA ASN A 111 5.01 -9.68 9.51
C ASN A 111 4.50 -8.23 9.39
N LEU A 112 3.66 -7.84 10.34
CA LEU A 112 3.15 -6.48 10.52
C LEU A 112 3.75 -5.87 11.77
N LYS A 113 3.93 -4.55 11.76
CA LYS A 113 4.46 -3.78 12.88
C LYS A 113 3.40 -2.87 13.48
N LEU A 114 3.26 -2.89 14.79
CA LEU A 114 2.35 -2.00 15.50
C LEU A 114 2.91 -0.57 15.57
N VAL A 115 2.06 0.45 15.54
CA VAL A 115 2.46 1.81 15.95
C VAL A 115 2.37 1.87 17.47
N GLU A 116 3.49 2.07 18.15
CA GLU A 116 3.56 2.06 19.61
C GLU A 116 3.10 3.39 20.25
N ASN A 117 3.35 4.52 19.58
CA ASN A 117 3.09 5.87 20.12
C ASN A 117 2.33 6.76 19.11
N LEU A 118 1.34 7.52 19.59
CA LEU A 118 0.67 8.56 18.79
C LEU A 118 1.50 9.84 18.73
N ILE A 119 1.61 10.41 17.52
CA ILE A 119 2.16 11.73 17.27
C ILE A 119 0.99 12.66 16.94
N ILE A 120 0.63 13.53 17.87
CA ILE A 120 -0.41 14.56 17.67
C ILE A 120 0.28 15.82 17.12
N LYS A 121 -0.04 16.24 15.90
CA LYS A 121 0.44 17.51 15.34
C LYS A 121 -0.25 18.70 16.01
N ASN A 122 0.28 19.15 17.14
CA ASN A 122 0.02 20.51 17.63
C ASN A 122 0.96 21.48 16.91
N LYS A 123 0.43 22.55 16.30
CA LYS A 123 1.25 23.71 15.94
C LYS A 123 1.97 24.15 17.21
N GLU A 124 3.30 24.25 17.14
CA GLU A 124 4.24 24.48 18.25
C GLU A 124 4.60 23.22 19.05
N THR A 125 5.57 22.45 18.57
CA THR A 125 6.92 22.51 19.17
C THR A 125 7.91 21.70 18.34
N SER A 126 8.92 22.41 17.88
CA SER A 126 10.18 21.95 17.32
C SER A 126 11.00 21.19 18.36
N VAL A 127 10.66 19.92 18.65
CA VAL A 127 11.51 18.99 19.42
C VAL A 127 11.29 17.53 18.96
N ILE A 128 11.55 17.23 17.68
CA ILE A 128 11.71 15.82 17.20
C ILE A 128 12.97 15.68 16.32
N ASN A 129 13.83 16.71 16.25
CA ASN A 129 15.02 16.69 15.39
C ASN A 129 16.18 15.80 15.89
N GLU A 130 16.02 15.07 17.01
CA GLU A 130 17.13 14.29 17.59
C GLU A 130 16.94 12.75 17.58
N ILE A 131 15.76 12.22 17.26
CA ILE A 131 15.57 10.75 17.18
C ILE A 131 15.75 10.23 15.75
N ASP A 132 15.59 11.09 14.74
CA ASP A 132 15.75 10.73 13.31
C ASP A 132 17.20 10.49 12.87
N ASN A 133 18.19 10.84 13.71
CA ASN A 133 19.61 10.74 13.34
C ASN A 133 20.32 9.44 13.76
N ILE A 134 19.66 8.50 14.45
CA ILE A 134 20.32 7.27 14.96
C ILE A 134 19.98 6.00 14.14
N LYS A 135 19.08 6.06 13.14
CA LYS A 135 18.76 4.87 12.30
C LYS A 135 18.79 5.07 10.77
N LYS A 136 19.45 6.11 10.26
CA LYS A 136 19.91 6.12 8.84
C LYS A 136 21.26 5.42 8.72
N LYS A 137 21.30 4.11 8.99
CA LYS A 137 22.39 3.27 8.49
C LYS A 137 22.11 3.04 7.01
N SER A 138 22.86 3.74 6.17
CA SER A 138 22.80 3.69 4.71
C SER A 138 23.04 2.24 4.24
N TYR A 139 21.98 1.51 3.92
CA TYR A 139 22.06 0.38 3.00
C TYR A 139 21.94 0.97 1.61
N LYS A 140 22.99 0.82 0.77
CA LYS A 140 22.91 1.12 -0.66
C LYS A 140 21.87 0.17 -1.27
N SER A 141 20.62 0.62 -1.40
CA SER A 141 19.58 -0.14 -2.09
C SER A 141 20.03 -0.43 -3.53
N LYS A 142 19.84 -1.67 -4.00
CA LYS A 142 20.06 -2.06 -5.40
C LYS A 142 19.15 -1.27 -6.36
N ILE A 143 18.08 -0.68 -5.85
CA ILE A 143 17.03 -0.03 -6.63
C ILE A 143 17.33 1.47 -6.75
N ASN A 144 17.49 1.95 -7.98
CA ASN A 144 17.51 3.38 -8.26
C ASN A 144 16.07 3.89 -8.52
N PRO A 145 15.61 4.92 -7.79
CA PRO A 145 14.30 5.55 -8.01
C PRO A 145 13.99 5.94 -9.45
N GLU A 146 14.99 6.38 -10.21
CA GLU A 146 14.77 6.77 -11.61
C GLU A 146 14.45 5.58 -12.51
N ASP A 147 14.99 4.39 -12.22
CA ASP A 147 14.68 3.19 -12.99
C ASP A 147 13.25 2.72 -12.74
N VAL A 148 12.73 2.90 -11.53
CA VAL A 148 11.31 2.63 -11.20
C VAL A 148 10.38 3.58 -11.97
N LYS A 149 10.71 4.88 -12.01
CA LYS A 149 9.93 5.86 -12.78
C LYS A 149 9.96 5.52 -14.27
N LYS A 150 11.13 5.14 -14.80
CA LYS A 150 11.29 4.71 -16.19
C LYS A 150 10.43 3.48 -16.47
N PHE A 151 10.47 2.46 -15.61
CA PHE A 151 9.66 1.26 -15.73
C PHE A 151 8.15 1.54 -15.77
N ILE A 152 7.63 2.43 -14.91
CA ILE A 152 6.22 2.83 -14.96
C ILE A 152 5.85 3.51 -16.29
N ASN A 153 6.74 4.35 -16.83
CA ASN A 153 6.51 4.98 -18.13
C ASN A 153 6.60 3.98 -19.29
N GLU A 154 7.51 3.00 -19.23
CA GLU A 154 7.60 1.91 -20.21
C GLU A 154 6.34 1.03 -20.20
N TRP A 155 5.83 0.70 -19.00
CA TRP A 155 4.55 0.03 -18.83
C TRP A 155 3.41 0.81 -19.50
N ALA A 156 3.31 2.12 -19.24
CA ALA A 156 2.30 2.98 -19.87
C ALA A 156 2.46 3.04 -21.40
N GLY A 157 3.69 3.18 -21.90
CA GLY A 157 3.99 3.22 -23.33
C GLY A 157 3.66 1.91 -24.05
N SER A 158 3.92 0.76 -23.43
CA SER A 158 3.55 -0.55 -23.98
C SER A 158 2.04 -0.75 -24.06
N TRP A 159 1.28 -0.23 -23.08
CA TRP A 159 -0.18 -0.21 -23.14
C TRP A 159 -0.66 0.74 -24.25
N GLN A 160 -0.14 1.97 -24.27
CA GLN A 160 -0.52 3.00 -25.26
C GLN A 160 -0.33 2.51 -26.71
N SER A 161 0.80 1.85 -26.97
CA SER A 161 1.14 1.29 -28.29
C SER A 161 0.48 -0.06 -28.59
N LYS A 162 -0.37 -0.57 -27.69
CA LYS A 162 -0.96 -1.92 -27.75
C LYS A 162 0.06 -3.05 -27.92
N ASN A 163 1.30 -2.85 -27.47
CA ASN A 163 2.32 -3.87 -27.47
C ASN A 163 2.07 -4.88 -26.35
N PHE A 164 1.13 -5.81 -26.58
CA PHE A 164 0.71 -6.79 -25.58
C PHE A 164 1.87 -7.63 -25.04
N LYS A 165 2.88 -7.92 -25.87
CA LYS A 165 4.05 -8.68 -25.44
C LYS A 165 4.81 -7.91 -24.35
N GLN A 166 5.17 -6.66 -24.61
CA GLN A 166 5.89 -5.85 -23.61
C GLN A 166 5.01 -5.49 -22.42
N TYR A 167 3.73 -5.16 -22.66
CA TYR A 167 2.78 -4.85 -21.62
C TYR A 167 2.63 -5.98 -20.60
N PHE A 168 2.45 -7.22 -21.06
CA PHE A 168 2.35 -8.37 -20.15
C PHE A 168 3.70 -8.80 -19.56
N LEU A 169 4.83 -8.46 -20.18
CA LEU A 169 6.16 -8.69 -19.60
C LEU A 169 6.45 -7.77 -18.41
N CYS A 170 5.79 -6.62 -18.29
CA CYS A 170 5.86 -5.77 -17.10
C CYS A 170 5.27 -6.42 -15.84
N TYR A 171 4.49 -7.50 -15.97
CA TYR A 171 3.84 -8.16 -14.84
C TYR A 171 4.58 -9.44 -14.43
N ALA A 172 4.51 -9.79 -13.15
CA ALA A 172 5.00 -11.08 -12.68
C ALA A 172 4.28 -12.24 -13.40
N LYS A 173 4.98 -13.36 -13.62
CA LYS A 173 4.55 -14.48 -14.49
C LYS A 173 3.10 -14.90 -14.26
N ASN A 174 2.69 -14.98 -13.01
CA ASN A 174 1.39 -15.49 -12.59
C ASN A 174 0.44 -14.40 -12.08
N TYR A 175 0.78 -13.12 -12.25
CA TYR A 175 -0.05 -12.01 -11.76
C TYR A 175 -1.45 -12.00 -12.38
N HIS A 176 -2.47 -11.76 -11.56
CA HIS A 176 -3.77 -11.30 -12.01
C HIS A 176 -4.40 -10.41 -10.95
N SER A 177 -5.28 -9.51 -11.37
CA SER A 177 -6.12 -8.80 -10.42
C SER A 177 -7.08 -9.77 -9.73
N LEU A 178 -7.38 -9.52 -8.45
CA LEU A 178 -8.31 -10.29 -7.61
C LEU A 178 -9.70 -10.48 -8.24
N LYS A 179 -10.08 -9.60 -9.17
CA LYS A 179 -11.35 -9.70 -9.92
C LYS A 179 -11.41 -10.90 -10.87
N PHE A 180 -10.28 -11.57 -11.13
CA PHE A 180 -10.17 -12.65 -12.09
C PHE A 180 -9.69 -13.92 -11.39
N LYS A 181 -10.25 -15.06 -11.81
CA LYS A 181 -9.90 -16.39 -11.28
C LYS A 181 -8.54 -16.92 -11.77
N SER A 182 -7.94 -16.29 -12.79
CA SER A 182 -6.66 -16.72 -13.35
C SER A 182 -5.93 -15.63 -14.13
N ASN A 183 -4.60 -15.80 -14.27
CA ASN A 183 -3.74 -15.00 -15.15
C ASN A 183 -4.27 -14.95 -16.60
N SER A 184 -4.74 -16.08 -17.12
CA SER A 184 -5.26 -16.16 -18.49
C SER A 184 -6.54 -15.33 -18.67
N ALA A 185 -7.49 -15.45 -17.72
CA ALA A 185 -8.74 -14.68 -17.75
C ALA A 185 -8.48 -13.16 -17.69
N TRP A 186 -7.55 -12.75 -16.82
CA TRP A 186 -7.13 -11.35 -16.71
C TRP A 186 -6.47 -10.83 -17.99
N LYS A 187 -5.53 -11.59 -18.59
CA LYS A 187 -4.89 -11.21 -19.86
C LYS A 187 -5.90 -11.08 -20.99
N ASN A 188 -6.86 -12.00 -21.09
CA ASN A 188 -7.88 -11.96 -22.12
C ASN A 188 -8.79 -10.74 -21.98
N ASP A 189 -9.27 -10.44 -20.76
CA ASP A 189 -10.06 -9.23 -20.48
C ASP A 189 -9.29 -7.94 -20.83
N ARG A 190 -8.03 -7.85 -20.40
CA ARG A 190 -7.16 -6.70 -20.73
C ARG A 190 -6.99 -6.55 -22.24
N LYS A 191 -6.69 -7.64 -22.95
CA LYS A 191 -6.51 -7.62 -24.40
C LYS A 191 -7.78 -7.14 -25.10
N ASN A 192 -8.94 -7.66 -24.72
CA ASN A 192 -10.23 -7.28 -25.30
C ASN A 192 -10.55 -5.79 -25.08
N LYS A 193 -10.26 -5.26 -23.89
CA LYS A 193 -10.49 -3.83 -23.57
C LYS A 193 -9.57 -2.88 -24.33
N ILE A 194 -8.33 -3.30 -24.60
CA ILE A 194 -7.29 -2.47 -25.21
C ILE A 194 -7.34 -2.55 -26.75
N GLN A 195 -7.54 -3.74 -27.31
CA GLN A 195 -7.42 -3.97 -28.76
C GLN A 195 -8.43 -3.12 -29.56
N ASN A 196 -9.64 -2.95 -29.00
CA ASN A 196 -10.78 -2.29 -29.64
C ASN A 196 -10.71 -0.75 -29.63
N LYS A 197 -9.68 -0.12 -29.04
CA LYS A 197 -9.56 1.35 -28.94
C LYS A 197 -8.68 1.91 -30.03
N ASN A 198 -9.12 2.87 -30.84
CA ASN A 198 -8.33 3.30 -31.99
C ASN A 198 -7.07 4.08 -31.59
N ASN A 199 -7.26 5.11 -30.77
CA ASN A 199 -6.18 5.92 -30.22
C ASN A 199 -6.21 5.79 -28.70
N ILE A 200 -5.07 5.44 -28.10
CA ILE A 200 -4.89 5.44 -26.66
C ILE A 200 -3.80 6.46 -26.35
N GLU A 201 -4.04 7.31 -25.36
CA GLU A 201 -3.05 8.20 -24.77
C GLU A 201 -3.04 7.95 -23.26
N ILE A 202 -1.86 7.68 -22.70
CA ILE A 202 -1.68 7.46 -21.27
C ILE A 202 -0.59 8.39 -20.77
N LYS A 203 -0.97 9.31 -19.89
CA LYS A 203 -0.04 10.20 -19.20
C LYS A 203 0.13 9.74 -17.76
N ILE A 204 1.38 9.53 -17.37
CA ILE A 204 1.75 9.27 -15.98
C ILE A 204 2.29 10.56 -15.37
N SER A 205 1.79 10.92 -14.20
CA SER A 205 2.27 12.07 -13.43
C SER A 205 2.33 11.74 -11.94
N ASN A 206 2.91 12.65 -11.16
CA ASN A 206 2.98 12.56 -9.70
C ASN A 206 3.55 11.23 -9.18
N ILE A 207 4.55 10.67 -9.88
CA ILE A 207 5.18 9.42 -9.46
C ILE A 207 5.92 9.67 -8.15
N LYS A 208 5.43 9.03 -7.09
CA LYS A 208 6.02 9.03 -5.75
C LYS A 208 6.39 7.60 -5.40
N ILE A 209 7.68 7.32 -5.31
CA ILE A 209 8.12 6.08 -4.67
C ILE A 209 7.90 6.26 -3.19
N ILE A 210 7.01 5.44 -2.64
CA ILE A 210 6.55 5.62 -1.28
C ILE A 210 7.45 4.84 -0.32
N ASN A 211 7.79 3.61 -0.71
CA ASN A 211 8.72 2.76 0.02
C ASN A 211 9.42 1.83 -0.97
N TYR A 212 10.65 1.47 -0.66
CA TYR A 212 11.39 0.46 -1.37
C TYR A 212 12.47 -0.14 -0.47
N ASP A 213 12.73 -1.43 -0.62
CA ASP A 213 13.91 -2.10 -0.07
C ASP A 213 14.86 -2.52 -1.21
N ASP A 214 15.59 -3.63 -1.05
CA ASP A 214 16.51 -4.13 -2.08
C ASP A 214 15.79 -4.83 -3.25
N LYS A 215 14.51 -5.19 -3.06
CA LYS A 215 13.74 -5.99 -4.01
C LYS A 215 12.34 -5.45 -4.27
N ASP A 216 11.62 -5.06 -3.22
CA ASP A 216 10.22 -4.70 -3.30
C ASP A 216 10.01 -3.18 -3.20
N ILE A 217 9.10 -2.67 -4.01
CA ILE A 217 8.82 -1.25 -4.18
C ILE A 217 7.31 -1.04 -4.13
N LEU A 218 6.89 -0.01 -3.41
CA LEU A 218 5.54 0.54 -3.47
C LEU A 218 5.59 1.92 -4.08
N VAL A 219 4.93 2.08 -5.22
CA VAL A 219 4.88 3.33 -5.97
C VAL A 219 3.44 3.84 -6.07
N GLN A 220 3.26 5.14 -5.87
CA GLN A 220 2.04 5.86 -6.19
C GLN A 220 2.26 6.69 -7.44
N PHE A 221 1.25 6.77 -8.31
CA PHE A 221 1.26 7.68 -9.45
C PHE A 221 -0.17 8.01 -9.89
N THR A 222 -0.32 9.14 -10.56
CA THR A 222 -1.55 9.51 -11.25
C THR A 222 -1.47 8.99 -12.67
N GLN A 223 -2.50 8.26 -13.10
CA GLN A 223 -2.68 7.84 -14.47
C GLN A 223 -3.84 8.62 -15.08
N SER A 224 -3.57 9.40 -16.12
CA SER A 224 -4.58 9.95 -17.01
C SER A 224 -4.66 9.06 -18.25
N TYR A 225 -5.81 8.45 -18.47
CA TYR A 225 -6.12 7.61 -19.62
C TYR A 225 -7.09 8.37 -20.53
N ASN A 226 -6.79 8.40 -21.81
CA ASN A 226 -7.69 8.94 -22.82
C ASN A 226 -7.73 8.00 -24.03
N SER A 227 -8.92 7.78 -24.56
CA SER A 227 -9.15 7.06 -25.80
C SER A 227 -10.29 7.69 -26.58
N ASP A 228 -10.49 7.21 -27.81
CA ASP A 228 -11.58 7.63 -28.70
C ASP A 228 -12.98 7.57 -28.08
N SER A 229 -13.23 6.67 -27.13
CA SER A 229 -14.57 6.49 -26.54
C SER A 229 -14.63 6.66 -25.02
N PHE A 230 -13.52 6.94 -24.35
CA PHE A 230 -13.44 6.91 -22.88
C PHE A 230 -12.21 7.64 -22.37
N SER A 231 -12.39 8.43 -21.31
CA SER A 231 -11.32 9.07 -20.55
C SER A 231 -11.52 8.85 -19.06
N ASP A 232 -10.42 8.76 -18.32
CA ASP A 232 -10.42 8.57 -16.88
C ASP A 232 -9.11 9.11 -16.27
N VAL A 233 -9.17 9.55 -15.02
CA VAL A 233 -8.00 9.96 -14.25
C VAL A 233 -8.06 9.30 -12.88
N VAL A 234 -7.06 8.47 -12.60
CA VAL A 234 -7.02 7.68 -11.37
C VAL A 234 -5.68 7.81 -10.67
N ASN A 235 -5.71 7.82 -9.34
CA ASN A 235 -4.51 7.59 -8.54
C ASN A 235 -4.33 6.08 -8.33
N LYS A 236 -3.13 5.59 -8.57
CA LYS A 236 -2.78 4.17 -8.45
C LYS A 236 -1.70 3.98 -7.40
N HIS A 237 -1.82 2.86 -6.69
CA HIS A 237 -0.70 2.20 -6.02
C HIS A 237 -0.34 0.95 -6.82
N SER A 238 0.95 0.74 -7.03
CA SER A 238 1.47 -0.51 -7.58
C SER A 238 2.58 -1.04 -6.70
N THR A 239 2.56 -2.35 -6.47
CA THR A 239 3.70 -3.08 -5.91
C THR A 239 4.55 -3.61 -7.06
N ILE A 240 5.86 -3.42 -6.96
CA ILE A 240 6.84 -3.83 -7.96
C ILE A 240 7.93 -4.62 -7.25
N THR A 241 8.33 -5.74 -7.82
CA THR A 241 9.41 -6.58 -7.31
C THR A 241 10.51 -6.68 -8.36
N LEU A 242 11.77 -6.52 -7.95
CA LEU A 242 12.95 -6.80 -8.75
C LEU A 242 13.17 -8.31 -8.78
N VAL A 243 12.98 -8.93 -9.95
CA VAL A 243 13.18 -10.37 -10.18
C VAL A 243 14.22 -10.52 -11.29
N GLU A 244 15.35 -11.14 -10.99
CA GLU A 244 16.43 -11.35 -11.98
C GLU A 244 16.78 -10.06 -12.73
N GLU A 245 16.96 -8.96 -11.97
CA GLU A 245 17.30 -7.62 -12.49
C GLU A 245 16.21 -6.94 -13.32
N ASN A 246 15.01 -7.51 -13.38
CA ASN A 246 13.86 -6.94 -14.07
C ASN A 246 12.76 -6.55 -13.08
N PHE A 247 12.24 -5.33 -13.21
CA PHE A 247 11.07 -4.93 -12.45
C PHE A 247 9.82 -5.65 -12.95
N LYS A 248 8.99 -6.14 -12.01
CA LYS A 248 7.72 -6.80 -12.27
C LYS A 248 6.63 -6.24 -11.38
N ILE A 249 5.52 -5.81 -11.98
CA ILE A 249 4.31 -5.46 -11.24
C ILE A 249 3.75 -6.74 -10.61
N THR A 250 3.61 -6.71 -9.30
CA THR A 250 3.03 -7.78 -8.48
C THR A 250 1.64 -7.41 -7.93
N GLY A 251 1.26 -6.13 -8.03
CA GLY A 251 -0.01 -5.60 -7.53
C GLY A 251 -0.37 -4.29 -8.22
N GLU A 252 -1.64 -4.11 -8.56
CA GLU A 252 -2.20 -2.84 -9.00
C GLU A 252 -3.47 -2.52 -8.23
N TYR A 253 -3.53 -1.32 -7.67
CA TYR A 253 -4.65 -0.86 -6.84
C TYR A 253 -5.05 0.55 -7.24
N THR A 254 -6.27 0.72 -7.71
CA THR A 254 -6.85 2.06 -7.89
C THR A 254 -7.29 2.61 -6.54
N LEU A 255 -6.93 3.86 -6.26
CA LEU A 255 -7.46 4.63 -5.14
C LEU A 255 -8.76 5.28 -5.62
N LYS A 256 -9.85 5.06 -4.88
CA LYS A 256 -11.13 5.76 -5.08
C LYS A 256 -11.24 6.88 -4.07
#